data_AF-A0A7Y4WX49-F1
#
_entry.id   AF-A0A7Y4WX49-F1
#
_cell.length_a   1.000
_cell.length_b   1.000
_cell.length_c   1.000
_cell.angle_alpha   90.00
_cell.angle_beta   90.00
_cell.angle_gamma   90.00
#
_symmetry.space_group_name_H-M   'P 1'
#
loop_
_entity.id
_entity.type
_entity.pdbx_description
1 polymer ?
#
loop_
_entity_poly.entity_id
_entity_poly.type
_entity_poly.pdbx_seq_one_letter_code
_entity_poly.pdbx_strand_id
1 'polypeptide(L)'
;GYEDQCVWKLEIFPPYRKNRVVVSVFAGDPNHQPGFQDGSGHNARFNGPASLVFDPVSDALYVADQDNDAIRKITRNRMVTTLYGSPGMAQRLKQRGVTDVFDQMANRAASQLEVTAQQAQQGIRPEIYVPSVIRVRSDGDLVLLEHGYGALRRINPATGVTSKIGEVQQKFRQFDRGWAWFDIDRWGKSGPRDGIYWCKAVGESVDGETEGRFNEVYAWLPPNGGQSRWIFSRSLIMFPNGWGKALETSPPHYPWLVAVDPRGAVLLAGLGEHGITRLRKRRANDPVPTDYYNRYQVGRDLWQSGGNGARLNSMTLKYGWDGHNQLGFRDLWSVTGNETDQQLLDMFEAPSAIRDNPANRELWLEYVRFNRGPR
;
A
#
# COMPACT_ATOMS: atom_id res chain seq x y z
N GLY A 1 -0.63 -5.44 -14.95
CA GLY A 1 -1.82 -5.62 -14.10
C GLY A 1 -2.89 -4.64 -14.54
N TYR A 2 -2.71 -3.36 -14.20
CA TYR A 2 -3.63 -2.28 -14.60
C TYR A 2 -3.98 -2.30 -16.10
N GLU A 3 -2.96 -2.27 -16.97
CA GLU A 3 -3.17 -2.29 -18.43
C GLU A 3 -3.60 -3.66 -18.96
N ASP A 4 -3.07 -4.73 -18.37
CA ASP A 4 -3.33 -6.11 -18.79
C ASP A 4 -4.68 -6.68 -18.32
N GLN A 5 -5.47 -5.91 -17.56
CA GLN A 5 -6.81 -6.31 -17.09
C GLN A 5 -6.83 -7.61 -16.27
N CYS A 6 -5.72 -7.93 -15.60
CA CYS A 6 -5.57 -9.19 -14.88
C CYS A 6 -4.65 -9.07 -13.65
N VAL A 7 -4.79 -10.07 -12.77
CA VAL A 7 -3.89 -10.32 -11.64
C VAL A 7 -2.88 -11.39 -12.08
N TRP A 8 -1.60 -11.05 -12.04
CA TRP A 8 -0.51 -11.94 -12.40
C TRP A 8 -0.05 -12.78 -11.19
N LYS A 9 0.33 -14.04 -11.44
CA LYS A 9 1.05 -14.91 -10.52
C LYS A 9 2.48 -15.08 -11.02
N LEU A 10 3.44 -14.84 -10.14
CA LEU A 10 4.86 -15.07 -10.39
C LEU A 10 5.33 -16.23 -9.51
N GLU A 11 5.82 -17.29 -10.14
CA GLU A 11 6.39 -18.46 -9.46
C GLU A 11 7.90 -18.47 -9.65
N ILE A 12 8.65 -18.44 -8.55
CA ILE A 12 10.10 -18.32 -8.53
C ILE A 12 10.69 -19.66 -8.10
N PHE A 13 11.49 -20.30 -8.98
CA PHE A 13 12.07 -21.62 -8.72
C PHE A 13 13.59 -21.53 -8.42
N PRO A 14 14.06 -21.95 -7.22
CA PRO A 14 15.49 -22.16 -6.93
C PRO A 14 16.06 -23.41 -7.66
N PRO A 15 17.38 -23.53 -7.97
CA PRO A 15 18.50 -22.66 -7.58
C PRO A 15 18.99 -21.63 -8.63
N TYR A 16 19.73 -20.64 -8.13
CA TYR A 16 20.10 -19.35 -8.71
C TYR A 16 20.86 -19.29 -10.04
N ARG A 17 21.30 -20.41 -10.65
CA ARG A 17 22.12 -20.32 -11.87
C ARG A 17 21.32 -20.04 -13.15
N LYS A 18 20.00 -20.15 -13.11
CA LYS A 18 19.13 -19.78 -14.26
C LYS A 18 17.82 -19.05 -13.89
N ASN A 19 17.61 -18.66 -12.61
CA ASN A 19 16.43 -17.96 -12.08
C ASN A 19 15.18 -18.13 -12.97
N ARG A 20 14.59 -19.34 -12.96
CA ARG A 20 13.36 -19.55 -13.73
C ARG A 20 12.22 -18.88 -12.97
N VAL A 21 11.69 -17.81 -13.53
CA VAL A 21 10.42 -17.21 -13.12
C VAL A 21 9.36 -17.64 -14.12
N VAL A 22 8.28 -18.25 -13.64
CA VAL A 22 7.09 -18.51 -14.45
C VAL A 22 6.08 -17.42 -14.13
N VAL A 23 5.68 -16.67 -15.16
CA VAL A 23 4.66 -15.64 -15.06
C VAL A 23 3.39 -16.20 -15.70
N SER A 24 2.26 -16.11 -15.00
CA SER A 24 0.97 -16.63 -15.48
C SER A 24 -0.18 -15.76 -14.98
N VAL A 25 -1.32 -15.79 -15.68
CA VAL A 25 -2.52 -15.10 -15.19
C VAL A 25 -3.13 -15.89 -14.04
N PHE A 26 -3.19 -15.27 -12.87
CA PHE A 26 -3.87 -15.82 -11.69
C PHE A 26 -5.39 -15.73 -11.83
N ALA A 27 -5.88 -14.54 -12.20
CA ALA A 27 -7.29 -14.24 -12.42
C ALA A 27 -7.45 -13.07 -13.40
N GLY A 28 -8.55 -13.04 -14.15
CA GLY A 28 -8.80 -12.08 -15.22
C GLY A 28 -8.62 -12.70 -16.61
N ASP A 29 -8.95 -11.96 -17.66
CA ASP A 29 -8.89 -12.45 -19.04
C ASP A 29 -7.43 -12.66 -19.49
N PRO A 30 -7.03 -13.87 -19.92
CA PRO A 30 -5.72 -14.09 -20.53
C PRO A 30 -5.48 -13.29 -21.82
N ASN A 31 -6.54 -12.83 -22.49
CA ASN A 31 -6.46 -11.95 -23.65
C ASN A 31 -6.47 -10.46 -23.28
N HIS A 32 -6.37 -10.16 -21.98
CA HIS A 32 -6.27 -8.80 -21.42
C HIS A 32 -7.44 -7.89 -21.81
N GLN A 33 -8.63 -8.47 -22.02
CA GLN A 33 -9.82 -7.68 -22.35
C GLN A 33 -10.43 -7.07 -21.08
N PRO A 34 -10.73 -5.76 -21.08
CA PRO A 34 -11.37 -5.13 -19.95
C PRO A 34 -12.82 -5.61 -19.83
N GLY A 35 -13.32 -5.66 -18.61
CA GLY A 35 -14.73 -5.96 -18.34
C GLY A 35 -15.04 -6.07 -16.86
N PHE A 36 -16.31 -6.35 -16.54
CA PHE A 36 -16.80 -6.49 -15.17
C PHE A 36 -17.61 -7.78 -15.05
N GLN A 37 -16.95 -8.84 -14.60
CA GLN A 37 -17.58 -10.15 -14.48
C GLN A 37 -16.95 -10.94 -13.32
N ASP A 38 -17.81 -11.50 -12.47
CA ASP A 38 -17.43 -12.47 -11.44
C ASP A 38 -17.24 -13.86 -12.07
N GLY A 39 -16.37 -14.67 -11.48
CA GLY A 39 -16.07 -16.00 -12.01
C GLY A 39 -14.78 -16.59 -11.48
N SER A 40 -14.52 -17.85 -11.82
CA SER A 40 -13.28 -18.52 -11.42
C SER A 40 -12.13 -18.22 -12.38
N GLY A 41 -10.99 -17.79 -11.84
CA GLY A 41 -9.72 -17.62 -12.56
C GLY A 41 -9.86 -16.78 -13.83
N HIS A 42 -9.69 -17.43 -14.97
CA HIS A 42 -9.72 -16.82 -16.31
C HIS A 42 -11.12 -16.41 -16.79
N ASN A 43 -12.18 -16.83 -16.10
CA ASN A 43 -13.56 -16.45 -16.41
C ASN A 43 -13.98 -15.13 -15.76
N ALA A 44 -13.20 -14.62 -14.80
CA ALA A 44 -13.41 -13.30 -14.25
C ALA A 44 -12.96 -12.20 -15.22
N ARG A 45 -13.50 -11.00 -15.08
CA ARG A 45 -13.07 -9.81 -15.83
C ARG A 45 -12.83 -8.63 -14.87
N PHE A 46 -11.74 -7.91 -15.11
CA PHE A 46 -11.35 -6.68 -14.44
C PHE A 46 -11.26 -5.55 -15.45
N ASN A 47 -11.25 -4.31 -14.97
CA ASN A 47 -11.01 -3.10 -15.74
C ASN A 47 -10.14 -2.14 -14.90
N GLY A 48 -8.86 -2.05 -15.24
CA GLY A 48 -7.86 -1.27 -14.52
C GLY A 48 -7.64 -1.74 -13.08
N PRO A 49 -7.28 -3.02 -12.81
CA PRO A 49 -6.94 -3.44 -11.44
C PRO A 49 -5.67 -2.72 -10.97
N ALA A 50 -5.82 -1.70 -10.13
CA ALA A 50 -4.77 -0.74 -9.78
C ALA A 50 -3.97 -1.15 -8.53
N SER A 51 -4.60 -1.89 -7.62
CA SER A 51 -3.95 -2.35 -6.39
C SER A 51 -4.54 -3.66 -5.94
N LEU A 52 -3.72 -4.47 -5.26
CA LEU A 52 -4.15 -5.69 -4.60
C LEU A 52 -3.51 -5.81 -3.22
N VAL A 53 -4.18 -6.50 -2.30
CA VAL A 53 -3.64 -6.82 -0.98
C VAL A 53 -4.13 -8.18 -0.53
N PHE A 54 -3.23 -8.96 0.08
CA PHE A 54 -3.60 -10.20 0.74
C PHE A 54 -3.98 -9.93 2.18
N ASP A 55 -5.16 -10.40 2.58
CA ASP A 55 -5.56 -10.44 3.97
C ASP A 55 -5.34 -11.86 4.53
N PRO A 56 -4.37 -12.04 5.44
CA PRO A 56 -4.14 -13.33 6.07
C PRO A 56 -5.27 -13.77 7.02
N VAL A 57 -6.15 -12.86 7.47
CA VAL A 57 -7.25 -13.19 8.38
C VAL A 57 -8.39 -13.86 7.61
N SER A 58 -8.83 -13.26 6.51
CA SER A 58 -9.90 -13.82 5.65
C SER A 58 -9.39 -14.77 4.57
N ASP A 59 -8.08 -14.96 4.46
CA ASP A 59 -7.42 -15.80 3.47
C ASP A 59 -7.80 -15.47 2.02
N ALA A 60 -7.87 -14.17 1.73
CA ALA A 60 -8.33 -13.64 0.45
C ALA A 60 -7.43 -12.50 -0.06
N LEU A 61 -7.38 -12.37 -1.38
CA LEU A 61 -6.87 -11.17 -2.04
C LEU A 61 -8.02 -10.20 -2.26
N TYR A 62 -7.82 -8.94 -1.92
CA TYR A 62 -8.71 -7.85 -2.32
C TYR A 62 -8.05 -7.04 -3.41
N VAL A 63 -8.82 -6.64 -4.43
CA VAL A 63 -8.37 -5.90 -5.59
C VAL A 63 -9.19 -4.63 -5.72
N ALA A 64 -8.50 -3.49 -5.87
CA ALA A 64 -9.11 -2.25 -6.33
C ALA A 64 -9.20 -2.30 -7.86
N ASP A 65 -10.40 -2.56 -8.36
CA ASP A 65 -10.73 -2.67 -9.77
C ASP A 65 -11.21 -1.30 -10.25
N GLN A 66 -10.23 -0.44 -10.56
CA GLN A 66 -10.37 1.02 -10.52
C GLN A 66 -11.41 1.53 -11.51
N ASP A 67 -11.30 1.11 -12.77
CA ASP A 67 -12.16 1.62 -13.84
C ASP A 67 -13.54 0.92 -13.86
N ASN A 68 -13.70 -0.12 -13.05
CA ASN A 68 -14.99 -0.71 -12.70
C ASN A 68 -15.62 -0.10 -11.44
N ASP A 69 -14.98 0.88 -10.80
CA ASP A 69 -15.47 1.48 -9.55
C ASP A 69 -15.83 0.41 -8.51
N ALA A 70 -14.97 -0.59 -8.34
CA ALA A 70 -15.28 -1.78 -7.55
C ALA A 70 -14.11 -2.29 -6.70
N ILE A 71 -14.46 -2.97 -5.61
CA ILE A 71 -13.55 -3.82 -4.84
C ILE A 71 -13.90 -5.26 -5.16
N ARG A 72 -12.92 -6.02 -5.62
CA ARG A 72 -13.07 -7.45 -5.94
C ARG A 72 -12.38 -8.28 -4.88
N LYS A 73 -12.93 -9.44 -4.56
CA LYS A 73 -12.33 -10.43 -3.66
C LYS A 73 -11.96 -11.65 -4.48
N ILE A 74 -10.74 -12.15 -4.32
CA ILE A 74 -10.25 -13.39 -4.91
C ILE A 74 -9.88 -14.34 -3.80
N THR A 75 -10.55 -15.48 -3.75
CA THR A 75 -10.23 -16.57 -2.81
C THR A 75 -9.02 -17.39 -3.31
N ARG A 76 -8.45 -18.26 -2.46
CA ARG A 76 -7.34 -19.15 -2.86
C ARG A 76 -7.66 -20.06 -4.04
N ASN A 77 -8.90 -20.52 -4.17
CA ASN A 77 -9.35 -21.32 -5.32
C ASN A 77 -9.63 -20.45 -6.57
N ARG A 78 -9.18 -19.19 -6.57
CA ARG A 78 -9.29 -18.22 -7.66
C ARG A 78 -10.73 -17.83 -8.00
N MET A 79 -11.68 -18.03 -7.10
CA MET A 79 -13.02 -17.47 -7.29
C MET A 79 -12.96 -15.96 -7.09
N VAL A 80 -13.32 -15.21 -8.12
CA VAL A 80 -13.45 -13.75 -8.08
C VAL A 80 -14.91 -13.40 -7.86
N THR A 81 -15.18 -12.63 -6.81
CA THR A 81 -16.49 -12.07 -6.51
C THR A 81 -16.39 -10.56 -6.31
N THR A 82 -17.42 -9.83 -6.70
CA THR A 82 -17.53 -8.41 -6.37
C THR A 82 -17.89 -8.26 -4.90
N LEU A 83 -17.05 -7.52 -4.16
CA LEU A 83 -17.31 -7.23 -2.76
C LEU A 83 -18.20 -5.99 -2.63
N TYR A 84 -17.78 -4.87 -3.22
CA TYR A 84 -18.54 -3.61 -3.24
C TYR A 84 -18.29 -2.87 -4.56
N GLY A 85 -19.21 -1.95 -4.89
CA GLY A 85 -19.11 -1.12 -6.08
C GLY A 85 -19.58 -1.82 -7.36
N SER A 86 -19.64 -1.05 -8.43
CA SER A 86 -20.03 -1.49 -9.78
C SER A 86 -19.74 -0.39 -10.79
N PRO A 87 -19.53 -0.72 -12.08
CA PRO A 87 -19.23 0.27 -13.10
C PRO A 87 -20.28 1.38 -13.20
N GLY A 88 -19.87 2.54 -13.68
CA GLY A 88 -20.78 3.66 -13.97
C GLY A 88 -21.10 4.54 -12.77
N MET A 89 -20.22 4.61 -11.77
CA MET A 89 -20.45 5.47 -10.60
C MET A 89 -20.56 6.96 -11.00
N ALA A 90 -19.73 7.42 -11.93
CA ALA A 90 -19.82 8.79 -12.47
C ALA A 90 -21.22 9.11 -13.03
N GLN A 91 -21.88 8.16 -13.70
CA GLN A 91 -23.22 8.36 -14.24
C GLN A 91 -24.28 8.43 -13.13
N ARG A 92 -24.16 7.58 -12.09
CA ARG A 92 -25.04 7.63 -10.92
C ARG A 92 -24.92 8.96 -10.18
N LEU A 93 -23.72 9.51 -10.06
CA LEU A 93 -23.48 10.83 -9.46
C LEU A 93 -24.12 11.96 -10.27
N LYS A 94 -24.01 11.93 -11.61
CA LYS A 94 -24.69 12.90 -12.49
C LYS A 94 -26.20 12.86 -12.34
N GLN A 95 -26.78 11.67 -12.24
CA GLN A 95 -28.23 11.50 -12.00
C GLN A 95 -28.68 12.07 -10.65
N ARG A 96 -27.77 12.22 -9.68
CA ARG A 96 -28.01 12.82 -8.38
C ARG A 96 -27.67 14.32 -8.33
N GLY A 97 -27.43 14.94 -9.49
CA GLY A 97 -27.20 16.38 -9.61
C GLY A 97 -25.75 16.83 -9.51
N VAL A 98 -24.78 15.91 -9.47
CA VAL A 98 -23.36 16.29 -9.57
C VAL A 98 -23.04 16.72 -11.00
N THR A 99 -22.72 17.99 -11.19
CA THR A 99 -22.42 18.59 -12.50
C THR A 99 -20.99 18.33 -12.95
N ASP A 100 -20.02 18.45 -12.05
CA ASP A 100 -18.62 18.08 -12.26
C ASP A 100 -18.31 16.81 -11.46
N VAL A 101 -18.16 15.67 -12.13
CA VAL A 101 -17.83 14.38 -11.50
C VAL A 101 -16.40 14.33 -10.95
N PHE A 102 -15.62 15.39 -11.14
CA PHE A 102 -14.32 15.62 -10.52
C PHE A 102 -14.40 16.46 -9.23
N ASP A 103 -15.57 17.03 -8.92
CA ASP A 103 -15.82 17.69 -7.63
C ASP A 103 -16.01 16.63 -6.55
N GLN A 104 -14.91 16.35 -5.85
CA GLN A 104 -14.88 15.37 -4.77
C GLN A 104 -15.85 15.71 -3.63
N MET A 105 -16.08 17.00 -3.33
CA MET A 105 -17.03 17.39 -2.27
C MET A 105 -18.46 17.08 -2.69
N ALA A 106 -18.84 17.45 -3.92
CA ALA A 106 -20.15 17.12 -4.47
C ALA A 106 -20.34 15.61 -4.60
N ASN A 107 -19.33 14.88 -5.06
CA ASN A 107 -19.35 13.41 -5.15
C ASN A 107 -19.62 12.76 -3.79
N ARG A 108 -18.92 13.21 -2.73
CA ARG A 108 -19.12 12.70 -1.37
C ARG A 108 -20.52 13.01 -0.84
N ALA A 109 -21.03 14.21 -1.10
CA ALA A 109 -22.36 14.62 -0.68
C ALA A 109 -23.49 13.82 -1.37
N ALA A 110 -23.27 13.39 -2.61
CA ALA A 110 -24.25 12.67 -3.43
C ALA A 110 -24.08 11.13 -3.40
N SER A 111 -23.11 10.58 -2.66
CA SER A 111 -22.82 9.15 -2.62
C SER A 111 -23.06 8.53 -1.26
N GLN A 112 -23.23 7.21 -1.23
CA GLN A 112 -23.17 6.40 -0.01
C GLN A 112 -21.71 6.11 0.35
N LEU A 113 -20.92 7.17 0.57
CA LEU A 113 -19.54 7.04 0.99
C LEU A 113 -19.46 6.43 2.39
N GLU A 114 -20.17 7.01 3.33
CA GLU A 114 -20.24 6.55 4.72
C GLU A 114 -21.51 5.73 4.95
N VAL A 115 -21.34 4.51 5.43
CA VAL A 115 -22.41 3.55 5.71
C VAL A 115 -22.28 3.14 7.17
N THR A 116 -23.29 3.50 7.97
CA THR A 116 -23.35 3.13 9.39
C THR A 116 -23.69 1.65 9.57
N ALA A 117 -23.48 1.11 10.77
CA ALA A 117 -23.88 -0.26 11.12
C ALA A 117 -25.38 -0.53 10.88
N GLN A 118 -26.24 0.44 11.20
CA GLN A 118 -27.69 0.31 10.98
C GLN A 118 -28.03 0.26 9.49
N GLN A 119 -27.43 1.15 8.69
CA GLN A 119 -27.62 1.15 7.24
C GLN A 119 -27.10 -0.15 6.61
N ALA A 120 -25.93 -0.62 7.04
CA ALA A 120 -25.36 -1.89 6.59
C ALA A 120 -26.29 -3.08 6.91
N GLN A 121 -26.90 -3.12 8.11
CA GLN A 121 -27.89 -4.14 8.47
C GLN A 121 -29.14 -4.08 7.60
N GLN A 122 -29.51 -2.90 7.09
CA GLN A 122 -30.60 -2.70 6.14
C GLN A 122 -30.22 -3.01 4.68
N GLY A 123 -29.01 -3.52 4.43
CA GLY A 123 -28.56 -3.89 3.09
C GLY A 123 -27.96 -2.72 2.29
N ILE A 124 -27.85 -1.52 2.86
CA ILE A 124 -27.13 -0.40 2.25
C ILE A 124 -25.65 -0.76 2.20
N ARG A 125 -24.99 -0.44 1.10
CA ARG A 125 -23.59 -0.80 0.85
C ARG A 125 -22.81 0.42 0.35
N PRO A 126 -21.50 0.48 0.64
CA PRO A 126 -20.71 1.62 0.24
C PRO A 126 -20.61 1.69 -1.28
N GLU A 127 -20.81 2.89 -1.82
CA GLU A 127 -20.50 3.16 -3.21
C GLU A 127 -19.01 3.46 -3.33
N ILE A 128 -18.35 2.79 -4.28
CA ILE A 128 -16.92 2.93 -4.54
C ILE A 128 -16.75 3.84 -5.77
N TYR A 129 -15.74 4.72 -5.77
CA TYR A 129 -15.48 5.59 -6.93
C TYR A 129 -13.99 5.81 -7.17
N VAL A 130 -13.48 5.29 -8.29
CA VAL A 130 -12.06 5.30 -8.69
C VAL A 130 -11.13 4.87 -7.55
N PRO A 131 -11.26 3.61 -7.07
CA PRO A 131 -10.38 3.07 -6.02
C PRO A 131 -9.00 2.76 -6.61
N SER A 132 -7.94 3.36 -6.08
CA SER A 132 -6.59 3.20 -6.64
C SER A 132 -5.64 2.40 -5.76
N VAL A 133 -5.80 2.51 -4.44
CA VAL A 133 -4.95 1.80 -3.47
C VAL A 133 -5.84 1.13 -2.44
N ILE A 134 -5.59 -0.16 -2.20
CA ILE A 134 -6.26 -0.95 -1.17
C ILE A 134 -5.21 -1.58 -0.26
N ARG A 135 -5.39 -1.46 1.05
CA ARG A 135 -4.58 -2.13 2.07
C ARG A 135 -5.48 -2.72 3.13
N VAL A 136 -4.93 -3.65 3.90
CA VAL A 136 -5.62 -4.29 5.02
C VAL A 136 -4.97 -3.85 6.32
N ARG A 137 -5.80 -3.58 7.31
CA ARG A 137 -5.37 -3.24 8.67
C ARG A 137 -5.07 -4.49 9.48
N SER A 138 -4.57 -4.29 10.70
CA SER A 138 -4.36 -5.37 11.66
C SER A 138 -5.66 -5.98 12.18
N ASP A 139 -6.77 -5.22 12.14
CA ASP A 139 -8.12 -5.64 12.53
C ASP A 139 -8.92 -6.29 11.38
N GLY A 140 -8.33 -6.45 10.19
CA GLY A 140 -8.97 -7.06 9.01
C GLY A 140 -9.84 -6.10 8.20
N ASP A 141 -10.03 -4.85 8.66
CA ASP A 141 -10.70 -3.84 7.84
C ASP A 141 -9.81 -3.42 6.67
N LEU A 142 -10.47 -3.07 5.56
CA LEU A 142 -9.81 -2.52 4.39
C LEU A 142 -9.68 -1.00 4.56
N VAL A 143 -8.58 -0.45 4.06
CA VAL A 143 -8.47 0.98 3.78
C VAL A 143 -8.35 1.15 2.28
N LEU A 144 -9.11 2.11 1.75
CA LEU A 144 -9.15 2.45 0.35
C LEU A 144 -8.73 3.90 0.16
N LEU A 145 -7.91 4.16 -0.84
CA LEU A 145 -7.75 5.50 -1.41
C LEU A 145 -8.65 5.59 -2.63
N GLU A 146 -9.57 6.55 -2.59
CA GLU A 146 -10.56 6.76 -3.64
C GLU A 146 -10.41 8.14 -4.23
N HIS A 147 -9.89 8.20 -5.45
CA HIS A 147 -9.64 9.48 -6.11
C HIS A 147 -10.93 10.24 -6.41
N GLY A 148 -11.99 9.51 -6.78
CA GLY A 148 -13.31 10.09 -7.06
C GLY A 148 -13.90 10.83 -5.86
N TYR A 149 -13.52 10.42 -4.64
CA TYR A 149 -13.92 11.07 -3.39
C TYR A 149 -12.79 11.84 -2.71
N GLY A 150 -11.54 11.79 -3.21
CA GLY A 150 -10.38 12.39 -2.54
C GLY A 150 -10.10 11.88 -1.13
N ALA A 151 -10.59 10.69 -0.81
CA ALA A 151 -10.71 10.22 0.56
C ALA A 151 -9.93 8.93 0.80
N LEU A 152 -9.34 8.83 1.99
CA LEU A 152 -9.03 7.56 2.62
C LEU A 152 -10.26 7.08 3.38
N ARG A 153 -10.74 5.90 3.05
CA ARG A 153 -11.92 5.29 3.67
C ARG A 153 -11.56 3.96 4.30
N ARG A 154 -11.99 3.77 5.54
CA ARG A 154 -12.00 2.46 6.20
C ARG A 154 -13.30 1.74 5.84
N ILE A 155 -13.21 0.45 5.51
CA ILE A 155 -14.33 -0.41 5.14
C ILE A 155 -14.19 -1.73 5.88
N ASN A 156 -15.18 -2.10 6.67
CA ASN A 156 -15.26 -3.46 7.19
C ASN A 156 -15.77 -4.41 6.09
N PRO A 157 -14.96 -5.35 5.59
CA PRO A 157 -15.31 -6.16 4.43
C PRO A 157 -16.44 -7.17 4.68
N ALA A 158 -16.76 -7.48 5.92
CA ALA A 158 -17.84 -8.41 6.25
C ALA A 158 -19.21 -7.72 6.28
N THR A 159 -19.25 -6.48 6.79
CA THR A 159 -20.51 -5.77 7.06
C THR A 159 -20.81 -4.67 6.05
N GLY A 160 -19.78 -4.09 5.43
CA GLY A 160 -19.91 -2.90 4.58
C GLY A 160 -20.00 -1.59 5.36
N VAL A 161 -19.78 -1.62 6.69
CA VAL A 161 -19.67 -0.40 7.50
C VAL A 161 -18.43 0.36 7.08
N THR A 162 -18.57 1.66 6.90
CA THR A 162 -17.49 2.53 6.44
C THR A 162 -17.36 3.81 7.26
N SER A 163 -16.15 4.36 7.27
CA SER A 163 -15.87 5.69 7.81
C SER A 163 -14.79 6.38 6.97
N LYS A 164 -14.96 7.67 6.71
CA LYS A 164 -13.90 8.50 6.15
C LYS A 164 -12.86 8.75 7.25
N ILE A 165 -11.60 8.43 6.97
CA ILE A 165 -10.52 8.58 7.95
C ILE A 165 -9.52 9.69 7.58
N GLY A 166 -9.45 10.09 6.31
CA GLY A 166 -8.57 11.20 5.92
C GLY A 166 -8.79 11.63 4.48
N GLU A 167 -8.05 12.66 4.08
CA GLU A 167 -8.05 13.21 2.73
C GLU A 167 -6.60 13.27 2.25
N VAL A 168 -6.31 12.63 1.12
CA VAL A 168 -4.93 12.52 0.60
C VAL A 168 -4.75 13.36 -0.66
N GLN A 169 -5.85 13.64 -1.37
CA GLN A 169 -5.81 14.35 -2.63
C GLN A 169 -6.87 15.46 -2.66
N GLN A 170 -6.41 16.71 -2.61
CA GLN A 170 -7.27 17.91 -2.60
C GLN A 170 -7.74 18.36 -3.99
N LYS A 171 -7.17 17.80 -5.07
CA LYS A 171 -7.61 18.03 -6.45
C LYS A 171 -7.57 16.72 -7.20
N PHE A 172 -8.74 16.26 -7.63
CA PHE A 172 -8.88 15.13 -8.55
C PHE A 172 -9.29 15.68 -9.90
N ARG A 173 -8.37 15.72 -10.86
CA ARG A 173 -8.72 15.81 -12.28
C ARG A 173 -8.43 14.48 -12.95
N GLN A 174 -8.89 14.35 -14.20
CA GLN A 174 -8.65 13.14 -14.99
C GLN A 174 -7.16 12.74 -15.04
N PHE A 175 -6.26 13.72 -15.13
CA PHE A 175 -4.81 13.51 -15.14
C PHE A 175 -4.21 13.15 -13.78
N ASP A 176 -4.88 13.44 -12.67
CA ASP A 176 -4.36 13.19 -11.32
C ASP A 176 -4.79 11.82 -10.76
N ARG A 177 -5.43 10.97 -11.59
CA ARG A 177 -5.73 9.57 -11.28
C ARG A 177 -4.42 8.83 -11.04
N GLY A 178 -4.19 8.33 -9.83
CA GLY A 178 -3.05 7.48 -9.53
C GLY A 178 -1.77 8.19 -9.09
N TRP A 179 -1.84 9.46 -8.66
CA TRP A 179 -0.69 10.21 -8.15
C TRP A 179 -0.55 10.21 -6.63
N ALA A 180 -1.25 9.31 -5.94
CA ALA A 180 -1.12 9.14 -4.51
C ALA A 180 -1.12 7.67 -4.14
N TRP A 181 -0.29 7.33 -3.17
CA TRP A 181 -0.08 5.96 -2.70
C TRP A 181 -0.06 5.93 -1.19
N PHE A 182 -0.42 4.80 -0.61
CA PHE A 182 -0.25 4.59 0.81
C PHE A 182 0.05 3.13 1.15
N ASP A 183 0.61 2.94 2.34
CA ASP A 183 0.71 1.66 3.01
C ASP A 183 0.46 1.79 4.52
N ILE A 184 0.17 0.68 5.18
CA ILE A 184 -0.24 0.64 6.58
C ILE A 184 0.82 -0.06 7.43
N ASP A 185 1.23 0.58 8.52
CA ASP A 185 2.02 -0.07 9.57
C ASP A 185 1.14 -0.98 10.43
N ARG A 186 0.77 -2.15 9.90
CA ARG A 186 -0.08 -3.14 10.58
C ARG A 186 0.53 -3.65 11.90
N TRP A 187 1.83 -3.44 12.09
CA TRP A 187 2.63 -4.00 13.17
C TRP A 187 2.93 -2.99 14.28
N GLY A 188 2.79 -1.69 14.01
CA GLY A 188 3.11 -0.62 14.96
C GLY A 188 4.60 -0.52 15.27
N LYS A 189 5.46 -0.83 14.29
CA LYS A 189 6.91 -0.82 14.45
C LYS A 189 7.57 0.43 13.87
N SER A 190 6.92 1.06 12.88
CA SER A 190 7.31 2.37 12.33
C SER A 190 6.69 3.51 13.15
N GLY A 191 5.47 3.32 13.63
CA GLY A 191 4.70 4.30 14.39
C GLY A 191 3.57 3.63 15.19
N PRO A 192 2.46 4.34 15.47
CA PRO A 192 1.27 3.71 16.01
C PRO A 192 0.77 2.59 15.08
N ARG A 193 0.32 1.47 15.67
CA ARG A 193 -0.24 0.36 14.92
C ARG A 193 -1.42 0.82 14.06
N ASP A 194 -1.44 0.36 12.81
CA ASP A 194 -2.33 0.77 11.74
C ASP A 194 -2.19 2.23 11.29
N GLY A 195 -1.05 2.86 11.60
CA GLY A 195 -0.70 4.17 11.07
C GLY A 195 -0.53 4.12 9.55
N ILE A 196 -1.05 5.12 8.84
CA ILE A 196 -1.09 5.14 7.39
C ILE A 196 0.02 6.06 6.88
N TYR A 197 0.95 5.51 6.13
CA TYR A 197 2.03 6.26 5.48
C TYR A 197 1.64 6.45 4.03
N TRP A 198 1.59 7.70 3.58
CA TRP A 198 1.14 8.02 2.25
C TRP A 198 2.07 9.03 1.58
N CYS A 199 2.05 9.04 0.26
CA CYS A 199 2.79 9.99 -0.54
C CYS A 199 1.96 10.41 -1.75
N LYS A 200 2.24 11.60 -2.29
CA LYS A 200 1.65 12.04 -3.55
C LYS A 200 2.64 12.74 -4.44
N ALA A 201 2.55 12.45 -5.73
CA ALA A 201 3.46 12.95 -6.75
C ALA A 201 3.20 14.41 -7.11
N VAL A 202 2.07 15.01 -6.72
CA VAL A 202 1.71 16.38 -7.09
C VAL A 202 1.02 17.11 -5.95
N GLY A 203 1.37 18.39 -5.78
CA GLY A 203 0.83 19.29 -4.77
C GLY A 203 1.89 19.71 -3.74
N GLU A 204 1.57 20.77 -3.01
CA GLU A 204 2.51 21.43 -2.07
C GLU A 204 1.99 21.44 -0.62
N SER A 205 0.81 20.85 -0.40
CA SER A 205 0.08 20.87 0.87
C SER A 205 -0.24 19.48 1.42
N VAL A 206 -0.30 19.36 2.75
CA VAL A 206 -0.78 18.21 3.53
C VAL A 206 -1.77 18.75 4.57
N ASP A 207 -3.08 18.51 4.40
CA ASP A 207 -4.13 18.89 5.35
C ASP A 207 -4.02 20.32 5.95
N GLY A 208 -3.65 21.29 5.10
CA GLY A 208 -3.50 22.71 5.47
C GLY A 208 -2.06 23.13 5.81
N GLU A 209 -1.14 22.20 5.99
CA GLU A 209 0.30 22.46 6.09
C GLU A 209 0.88 22.67 4.68
N THR A 210 1.62 23.76 4.44
CA THR A 210 2.30 24.04 3.16
C THR A 210 3.80 24.24 3.37
N GLU A 211 4.62 23.57 2.55
CA GLU A 211 6.08 23.65 2.67
C GLU A 211 6.81 24.01 1.36
N GLY A 212 6.07 24.32 0.29
CA GLY A 212 6.65 24.69 -1.02
C GLY A 212 7.48 23.56 -1.62
N ARG A 213 6.91 22.34 -1.67
CA ARG A 213 7.54 21.12 -2.19
C ARG A 213 6.61 20.42 -3.16
N PHE A 214 6.60 20.89 -4.39
CA PHE A 214 5.94 20.21 -5.49
C PHE A 214 6.65 18.86 -5.76
N ASN A 215 5.90 17.77 -5.83
CA ASN A 215 6.38 16.42 -6.15
C ASN A 215 7.27 15.72 -5.11
N GLU A 216 7.20 16.13 -3.83
CA GLU A 216 7.94 15.50 -2.75
C GLU A 216 7.06 15.32 -1.49
N VAL A 217 5.78 15.00 -1.70
CA VAL A 217 4.85 14.89 -0.58
C VAL A 217 4.91 13.50 0.05
N TYR A 218 5.32 13.47 1.31
CA TYR A 218 5.34 12.28 2.16
C TYR A 218 4.71 12.63 3.49
N ALA A 219 3.65 11.93 3.85
CA ALA A 219 2.86 12.23 5.02
C ALA A 219 2.38 10.98 5.74
N TRP A 220 2.05 11.14 7.01
CA TRP A 220 1.55 10.11 7.88
C TRP A 220 0.19 10.54 8.45
N LEU A 221 -0.75 9.61 8.47
CA LEU A 221 -2.09 9.79 9.02
C LEU A 221 -2.30 8.85 10.21
N PRO A 222 -2.90 9.31 11.32
CA PRO A 222 -3.20 8.45 12.46
C PRO A 222 -4.13 7.27 12.10
N PRO A 223 -4.04 6.15 12.84
CA PRO A 223 -4.79 4.93 12.51
C PRO A 223 -6.31 5.10 12.49
N ASN A 224 -6.85 5.99 13.31
CA ASN A 224 -8.29 6.23 13.42
C ASN A 224 -8.74 7.48 12.65
N GLY A 225 -7.87 8.00 11.79
CA GLY A 225 -8.10 9.24 11.06
C GLY A 225 -7.73 10.50 11.82
N GLY A 226 -7.91 11.63 11.16
CA GLY A 226 -7.53 12.95 11.66
C GLY A 226 -6.77 13.76 10.60
N GLN A 227 -5.89 14.65 11.05
CA GLN A 227 -5.01 15.41 10.15
C GLN A 227 -3.74 14.62 9.87
N SER A 228 -3.40 14.52 8.60
CA SER A 228 -2.10 14.07 8.14
C SER A 228 -1.01 15.03 8.60
N ARG A 229 0.21 14.52 8.74
CA ARG A 229 1.40 15.30 9.07
C ARG A 229 2.53 14.93 8.14
N TRP A 230 3.39 15.89 7.81
CA TRP A 230 4.61 15.61 7.05
C TRP A 230 5.47 14.55 7.74
N ILE A 231 5.93 13.57 6.96
CA ILE A 231 6.99 12.64 7.39
C ILE A 231 8.32 13.38 7.40
N PHE A 232 8.58 14.18 6.36
CA PHE A 232 9.76 15.04 6.25
C PHE A 232 9.32 16.50 6.19
N SER A 233 9.82 17.33 7.11
CA SER A 233 9.51 18.77 7.19
C SER A 233 10.75 19.64 6.94
N ARG A 234 10.55 20.90 6.53
CA ARG A 234 11.58 21.97 6.59
C ARG A 234 11.83 22.47 8.03
N SER A 235 10.87 22.31 8.94
CA SER A 235 10.94 22.82 10.31
C SER A 235 11.76 21.90 11.23
N LEU A 236 12.52 22.51 12.14
CA LEU A 236 13.25 21.84 13.23
C LEU A 236 12.32 21.25 14.32
N ILE A 237 11.02 21.56 14.26
CA ILE A 237 10.06 21.10 15.27
C ILE A 237 9.78 19.62 15.01
N MET A 238 10.57 18.78 15.66
CA MET A 238 10.22 17.39 15.88
C MET A 238 8.92 17.39 16.69
N PHE A 239 7.77 17.25 16.02
CA PHE A 239 6.63 16.66 16.70
C PHE A 239 7.07 15.33 17.29
N PRO A 240 6.53 14.91 18.44
CA PRO A 240 7.13 13.85 19.25
C PRO A 240 7.26 12.47 18.55
N ASN A 241 6.80 12.33 17.30
CA ASN A 241 6.89 11.13 16.46
C ASN A 241 7.23 11.40 14.95
N GLY A 242 7.80 12.56 14.57
CA GLY A 242 8.10 12.92 13.16
C GLY A 242 9.57 12.73 12.75
N TRP A 243 9.83 12.38 11.48
CA TRP A 243 11.12 11.82 11.02
C TRP A 243 11.97 12.84 10.26
N GLY A 244 12.72 13.66 10.98
CA GLY A 244 13.89 14.40 10.48
C GLY A 244 13.63 15.47 9.40
N LYS A 245 14.66 16.26 9.09
CA LYS A 245 14.55 17.33 8.08
C LYS A 245 14.64 16.76 6.68
N ALA A 246 13.77 17.22 5.79
CA ALA A 246 13.77 16.81 4.38
C ALA A 246 15.10 17.09 3.64
N LEU A 247 15.81 18.19 3.98
CA LEU A 247 17.14 18.49 3.41
C LEU A 247 18.22 17.50 3.88
N GLU A 248 18.03 16.88 5.03
CA GLU A 248 18.95 15.90 5.61
C GLU A 248 18.61 14.47 5.16
N THR A 249 17.35 14.20 4.77
CA THR A 249 16.89 12.87 4.34
C THR A 249 16.87 12.68 2.81
N SER A 250 16.89 13.77 2.02
CA SER A 250 16.90 13.73 0.54
C SER A 250 15.92 12.69 -0.04
N PRO A 251 14.61 12.79 0.27
CA PRO A 251 13.65 11.77 -0.16
C PRO A 251 13.53 11.72 -1.68
N PRO A 252 13.01 10.62 -2.26
CA PRO A 252 12.89 10.49 -3.69
C PRO A 252 12.01 11.60 -4.30
N HIS A 253 12.47 12.16 -5.41
CA HIS A 253 11.70 13.12 -6.20
C HIS A 253 10.65 12.38 -7.04
N TYR A 254 9.44 12.94 -7.14
CA TYR A 254 8.22 12.27 -7.60
C TYR A 254 8.01 10.96 -6.84
N PRO A 255 7.40 10.94 -5.65
CA PRO A 255 7.04 9.68 -5.01
C PRO A 255 6.06 8.89 -5.88
N TRP A 256 6.33 7.61 -6.06
CA TRP A 256 5.43 6.66 -6.72
C TRP A 256 5.09 5.46 -5.84
N LEU A 257 5.79 5.31 -4.71
CA LEU A 257 5.60 4.16 -3.84
C LEU A 257 5.93 4.52 -2.40
N VAL A 258 5.08 4.00 -1.52
CA VAL A 258 5.35 3.84 -0.10
C VAL A 258 4.98 2.41 0.27
N ALA A 259 5.84 1.75 1.05
CA ALA A 259 5.59 0.44 1.63
C ALA A 259 6.08 0.41 3.07
N VAL A 260 5.40 -0.34 3.93
CA VAL A 260 5.79 -0.56 5.32
C VAL A 260 6.06 -2.04 5.51
N ASP A 261 7.27 -2.37 6.00
CA ASP A 261 7.64 -3.74 6.30
C ASP A 261 7.28 -4.14 7.76
N PRO A 262 7.16 -5.46 8.05
CA PRO A 262 6.85 -5.95 9.40
C PRO A 262 7.81 -5.55 10.52
N ARG A 263 9.03 -5.10 10.17
CA ARG A 263 10.07 -4.70 11.10
C ARG A 263 10.03 -3.20 11.39
N GLY A 264 9.10 -2.47 10.78
CA GLY A 264 8.95 -1.04 10.92
C GLY A 264 9.86 -0.23 10.00
N ALA A 265 10.27 -0.81 8.87
CA ALA A 265 10.91 -0.03 7.82
C ALA A 265 9.85 0.58 6.90
N VAL A 266 9.96 1.88 6.62
CA VAL A 266 9.17 2.58 5.60
C VAL A 266 10.05 2.72 4.36
N LEU A 267 9.64 2.10 3.27
CA LEU A 267 10.29 2.17 1.98
C LEU A 267 9.58 3.20 1.12
N LEU A 268 10.36 4.11 0.54
CA LEU A 268 9.89 5.18 -0.33
C LEU A 268 10.61 5.06 -1.66
N ALA A 269 9.90 5.18 -2.78
CA ALA A 269 10.53 5.19 -4.09
C ALA A 269 9.90 6.23 -5.00
N GLY A 270 10.70 6.72 -5.96
CA GLY A 270 10.27 7.73 -6.92
C GLY A 270 11.06 7.67 -8.23
N LEU A 271 10.65 8.48 -9.21
CA LEU A 271 11.27 8.53 -10.54
C LEU A 271 12.51 9.45 -10.62
N GLY A 272 12.88 10.12 -9.53
CA GLY A 272 14.06 11.00 -9.46
C GLY A 272 15.40 10.32 -9.16
N GLU A 273 16.44 11.14 -9.02
CA GLU A 273 17.86 10.75 -8.87
C GLU A 273 18.21 9.87 -7.65
N HIS A 274 17.23 9.54 -6.79
CA HIS A 274 17.45 8.96 -5.46
C HIS A 274 16.92 7.51 -5.30
N GLY A 275 16.34 6.91 -6.33
CA GLY A 275 15.95 5.49 -6.31
C GLY A 275 15.00 5.13 -5.15
N ILE A 276 15.38 4.14 -4.34
CA ILE A 276 14.62 3.66 -3.17
C ILE A 276 15.29 4.15 -1.88
N THR A 277 14.55 4.91 -1.09
CA THR A 277 14.94 5.33 0.26
C THR A 277 14.28 4.44 1.29
N ARG A 278 15.05 3.98 2.28
CA ARG A 278 14.55 3.17 3.40
C ARG A 278 14.69 3.94 4.70
N LEU A 279 13.62 4.02 5.47
CA LEU A 279 13.57 4.58 6.81
C LEU A 279 13.24 3.47 7.81
N ARG A 280 13.76 3.49 9.05
CA ARG A 280 13.29 2.66 10.18
C ARG A 280 13.41 3.42 11.50
N LYS A 281 12.61 3.09 12.50
CA LYS A 281 12.75 3.75 13.80
C LYS A 281 14.14 3.45 14.36
N ARG A 282 14.81 4.45 14.95
CA ARG A 282 16.08 4.23 15.67
C ARG A 282 15.83 3.30 16.86
N ARG A 283 16.65 2.27 17.00
CA ARG A 283 16.63 1.33 18.12
C ARG A 283 17.48 1.87 19.25
N ALA A 284 17.17 1.47 20.49
CA ALA A 284 17.90 1.91 21.67
C ALA A 284 19.41 1.54 21.60
N ASN A 285 19.73 0.43 20.94
CA ASN A 285 21.08 -0.09 20.76
C ASN A 285 21.75 0.33 19.43
N ASP A 286 21.12 1.19 18.63
CA ASP A 286 21.81 1.73 17.46
C ASP A 286 23.04 2.52 17.93
N PRO A 287 24.18 2.48 17.19
CA PRO A 287 25.33 3.32 17.49
C PRO A 287 24.89 4.80 17.57
N VAL A 288 25.34 5.50 18.60
CA VAL A 288 25.20 6.96 18.69
C VAL A 288 26.49 7.56 18.13
N PRO A 289 26.46 8.25 16.97
CA PRO A 289 27.64 8.95 16.48
C PRO A 289 28.21 9.88 17.54
N THR A 290 29.53 9.90 17.70
CA THR A 290 30.23 10.70 18.72
C THR A 290 30.03 12.21 18.57
N ASP A 291 29.55 12.65 17.40
CA ASP A 291 29.25 14.03 17.04
C ASP A 291 27.76 14.25 16.79
N TYR A 292 26.87 13.40 17.35
CA TYR A 292 25.42 13.40 17.13
C TYR A 292 24.78 14.80 17.12
N TYR A 293 25.19 15.69 18.02
CA TYR A 293 24.65 17.06 18.11
C TYR A 293 25.28 18.05 17.11
N ASN A 294 26.50 17.81 16.63
CA ASN A 294 27.25 18.72 15.74
C ASN A 294 27.25 18.30 14.27
N ARG A 295 26.99 17.02 13.97
CA ARG A 295 26.85 16.47 12.61
C ARG A 295 25.57 15.65 12.46
N TYR A 296 24.42 16.27 12.74
CA TYR A 296 23.10 15.74 12.39
C TYR A 296 22.93 15.42 10.88
N GLN A 297 23.90 15.83 10.04
CA GLN A 297 24.02 15.49 8.61
C GLN A 297 24.28 13.99 8.33
N VAL A 298 24.66 13.17 9.33
CA VAL A 298 24.90 11.71 9.14
C VAL A 298 23.59 10.90 8.99
N GLY A 299 22.43 11.55 9.08
CA GLY A 299 21.18 10.96 8.57
C GLY A 299 21.30 10.52 7.10
N ARG A 300 22.09 11.24 6.29
CA ARG A 300 22.43 10.81 4.92
C ARG A 300 23.06 9.42 4.87
N ASP A 301 24.02 9.13 5.74
CA ASP A 301 24.79 7.86 5.70
C ASP A 301 24.06 6.69 6.38
N LEU A 302 23.08 6.97 7.25
CA LEU A 302 22.24 5.96 7.90
C LEU A 302 21.01 5.56 7.06
N TRP A 303 20.53 6.46 6.18
CA TRP A 303 19.22 6.36 5.53
C TRP A 303 19.25 6.36 3.99
N GLN A 304 20.39 6.62 3.33
CA GLN A 304 20.52 6.44 1.88
C GLN A 304 21.02 5.05 1.50
N SER A 305 20.30 4.42 0.57
CA SER A 305 20.90 3.55 -0.43
C SER A 305 20.61 4.15 -1.80
N GLY A 306 21.63 4.71 -2.47
CA GLY A 306 21.51 5.14 -3.86
C GLY A 306 21.46 6.66 -4.06
N GLY A 307 22.63 7.26 -4.23
CA GLY A 307 22.82 8.64 -4.69
C GLY A 307 24.31 8.89 -4.88
N ASN A 308 24.70 9.38 -6.06
CA ASN A 308 26.05 9.33 -6.63
C ASN A 308 27.23 9.64 -5.66
N GLY A 309 28.14 8.67 -5.50
CA GLY A 309 29.43 8.88 -4.83
C GLY A 309 30.18 7.62 -4.37
N ALA A 310 29.47 6.54 -4.05
CA ALA A 310 30.11 5.30 -3.58
C ALA A 310 29.86 4.14 -4.53
N ARG A 311 30.94 3.44 -4.91
CA ARG A 311 30.95 2.19 -5.69
C ARG A 311 30.33 1.03 -4.91
N LEU A 312 29.04 1.08 -4.59
CA LEU A 312 28.32 -0.01 -3.96
C LEU A 312 26.98 -0.22 -4.66
N ASN A 313 26.85 -1.40 -5.26
CA ASN A 313 25.72 -1.98 -5.99
C ASN A 313 24.35 -1.39 -5.61
N SER A 314 23.92 -0.36 -6.33
CA SER A 314 22.54 0.12 -6.30
C SER A 314 21.66 -0.78 -7.16
N MET A 315 20.61 -1.36 -6.58
CA MET A 315 19.51 -1.90 -7.36
C MET A 315 18.67 -0.74 -7.89
N THR A 316 18.97 -0.25 -9.08
CA THR A 316 18.05 0.57 -9.85
C THR A 316 16.93 -0.34 -10.36
N LEU A 317 15.81 -0.42 -9.65
CA LEU A 317 14.57 -0.91 -10.25
C LEU A 317 14.10 0.16 -11.25
N LYS A 318 14.51 0.02 -12.52
CA LYS A 318 13.99 0.82 -13.62
C LYS A 318 12.54 0.43 -13.84
N TYR A 319 11.60 1.21 -13.30
CA TYR A 319 10.21 1.12 -13.72
C TYR A 319 10.04 1.82 -15.06
N GLY A 320 9.24 1.22 -15.95
CA GLY A 320 8.69 1.90 -17.13
C GLY A 320 7.66 2.95 -16.71
N TRP A 321 7.23 3.78 -17.65
CA TRP A 321 6.35 4.95 -17.47
C TRP A 321 5.05 4.64 -16.69
N ASP A 322 4.63 3.37 -16.61
CA ASP A 322 3.38 2.93 -15.95
C ASP A 322 3.57 1.81 -14.89
N GLY A 323 4.76 1.74 -14.26
CA GLY A 323 5.09 0.75 -13.23
C GLY A 323 4.42 1.01 -11.87
N HIS A 324 3.10 0.91 -11.77
CA HIS A 324 2.38 1.07 -10.51
C HIS A 324 2.46 -0.20 -9.63
N ASN A 325 2.89 -0.01 -8.37
CA ASN A 325 2.75 -0.90 -7.21
C ASN A 325 3.38 -2.30 -7.31
N GLN A 326 4.44 -2.57 -6.52
CA GLN A 326 4.69 -3.90 -5.96
C GLN A 326 5.87 -3.93 -4.98
N LEU A 327 5.63 -3.63 -3.71
CA LEU A 327 6.46 -4.17 -2.61
C LEU A 327 5.54 -4.61 -1.48
N GLY A 328 4.85 -5.73 -1.71
CA GLY A 328 4.15 -6.51 -0.69
C GLY A 328 4.94 -7.74 -0.24
N PHE A 329 6.26 -7.76 -0.48
CA PHE A 329 7.11 -8.86 -0.04
C PHE A 329 7.86 -8.45 1.22
N ARG A 330 7.84 -9.33 2.23
CA ARG A 330 8.79 -9.29 3.33
C ARG A 330 10.20 -9.31 2.73
N ASP A 331 10.92 -8.24 2.99
CA ASP A 331 12.32 -8.11 2.62
C ASP A 331 13.17 -9.12 3.40
N LEU A 332 13.58 -10.20 2.72
CA LEU A 332 14.29 -11.38 3.21
C LEU A 332 15.72 -11.10 3.74
N TRP A 333 16.17 -9.85 3.77
CA TRP A 333 17.57 -9.46 4.01
C TRP A 333 18.16 -9.81 5.39
N SER A 334 17.33 -10.15 6.38
CA SER A 334 17.78 -10.63 7.69
C SER A 334 17.51 -12.12 7.91
N VAL A 335 16.86 -12.79 6.96
CA VAL A 335 16.65 -14.23 6.98
C VAL A 335 17.85 -14.84 6.28
N THR A 336 18.74 -15.39 7.08
CA THR A 336 19.98 -16.01 6.63
C THR A 336 19.77 -17.42 6.07
N GLY A 337 18.55 -17.96 6.25
CA GLY A 337 18.21 -19.36 5.96
C GLY A 337 18.58 -20.32 7.11
N ASN A 338 19.15 -19.81 8.20
CA ASN A 338 19.54 -20.60 9.37
C ASN A 338 18.55 -20.45 10.54
N GLU A 339 17.49 -19.67 10.36
CA GLU A 339 16.49 -19.42 11.40
C GLU A 339 15.75 -20.72 11.76
N THR A 340 15.47 -20.88 13.05
CA THR A 340 14.59 -21.93 13.55
C THR A 340 13.14 -21.62 13.19
N ASP A 341 12.28 -22.63 13.17
CA ASP A 341 10.84 -22.44 12.92
C ASP A 341 10.22 -21.45 13.91
N GLN A 342 10.66 -21.47 15.17
CA GLN A 342 10.22 -20.51 16.18
C GLN A 342 10.68 -19.09 15.86
N GLN A 343 11.95 -18.91 15.45
CA GLN A 343 12.45 -17.61 15.01
C GLN A 343 11.68 -17.10 13.79
N LEU A 344 11.32 -17.98 12.85
CA LEU A 344 10.46 -17.61 11.72
C LEU A 344 9.07 -17.15 12.23
N LEU A 345 8.38 -17.94 13.04
CA LEU A 345 7.06 -17.59 13.59
C LEU A 345 7.08 -16.24 14.34
N ASP A 346 8.15 -15.98 15.09
CA ASP A 346 8.32 -14.74 15.85
C ASP A 346 8.65 -13.55 14.94
N MET A 347 9.58 -13.72 13.98
CA MET A 347 9.96 -12.69 13.01
C MET A 347 8.80 -12.32 12.08
N PHE A 348 7.88 -13.24 11.81
CA PHE A 348 6.69 -13.00 11.00
C PHE A 348 5.45 -12.62 11.82
N GLU A 349 5.57 -12.58 13.15
CA GLU A 349 4.45 -12.36 14.07
C GLU A 349 3.22 -13.22 13.69
N ALA A 350 3.45 -14.52 13.43
CA ALA A 350 2.38 -15.39 12.96
C ALA A 350 1.16 -15.33 13.91
N PRO A 351 -0.08 -15.20 13.41
CA PRO A 351 -1.25 -15.13 14.27
C PRO A 351 -1.41 -16.42 15.08
N SER A 352 -2.12 -16.37 16.21
CA SER A 352 -2.43 -17.53 17.06
C SER A 352 -3.06 -18.69 16.27
N ALA A 353 -3.92 -18.38 15.29
CA ALA A 353 -4.51 -19.37 14.39
C ALA A 353 -3.47 -20.19 13.57
N ILE A 354 -2.26 -19.67 13.41
CA ILE A 354 -1.11 -20.34 12.79
C ILE A 354 -0.15 -20.87 13.85
N ARG A 355 0.20 -20.08 14.89
CA ARG A 355 1.15 -20.50 15.93
C ARG A 355 0.63 -21.68 16.76
N ASP A 356 -0.65 -21.67 17.09
CA ASP A 356 -1.25 -22.58 18.06
C ASP A 356 -1.88 -23.82 17.41
N ASN A 357 -2.10 -23.79 16.09
CA ASN A 357 -2.58 -24.94 15.32
C ASN A 357 -1.41 -25.63 14.59
N PRO A 358 -1.04 -26.88 14.95
CA PRO A 358 0.11 -27.57 14.36
C PRO A 358 0.04 -27.77 12.84
N ALA A 359 -1.15 -28.04 12.29
CA ALA A 359 -1.33 -28.26 10.86
C ALA A 359 -1.17 -26.95 10.07
N ASN A 360 -1.78 -25.86 10.55
CA ASN A 360 -1.63 -24.53 9.96
C ASN A 360 -0.19 -24.02 10.09
N ARG A 361 0.46 -24.30 11.22
CA ARG A 361 1.86 -23.96 11.47
C ARG A 361 2.78 -24.62 10.46
N GLU A 362 2.62 -25.93 10.24
CA GLU A 362 3.47 -26.68 9.32
C GLU A 362 3.25 -26.25 7.86
N LEU A 363 2.00 -26.11 7.44
CA LEU A 363 1.66 -25.57 6.12
C LEU A 363 2.23 -24.16 5.92
N TRP A 364 2.18 -23.31 6.94
CA TRP A 364 2.74 -21.97 6.87
C TRP A 364 4.28 -22.02 6.80
N LEU A 365 4.94 -22.89 7.58
CA LEU A 365 6.39 -23.08 7.57
C LEU A 365 6.89 -23.62 6.22
N GLU A 366 6.12 -24.42 5.48
CA GLU A 366 6.48 -24.87 4.12
C GLU A 366 6.70 -23.70 3.14
N TYR A 367 5.96 -22.59 3.31
CA TYR A 367 6.14 -21.39 2.47
C TYR A 367 7.31 -20.51 2.91
N VAL A 368 7.75 -20.67 4.15
CA VAL A 368 8.54 -19.67 4.87
C VAL A 368 9.95 -20.16 5.20
N ARG A 369 10.12 -21.48 5.36
CA ARG A 369 11.43 -22.12 5.46
C ARG A 369 12.17 -21.92 4.14
N PHE A 370 13.36 -21.35 4.22
CA PHE A 370 14.28 -21.38 3.09
C PHE A 370 14.76 -22.81 2.87
N ASN A 371 14.79 -23.25 1.61
CA ASN A 371 15.21 -24.61 1.24
C ASN A 371 16.53 -24.99 1.93
N ARG A 372 16.47 -25.90 2.90
CA ARG A 372 17.62 -26.53 3.54
C ARG A 372 18.17 -27.64 2.62
N GLY A 373 18.63 -27.26 1.42
CA GLY A 373 19.39 -28.16 0.56
C GLY A 373 20.86 -28.18 0.97
N PRO A 374 21.60 -29.28 0.76
CA PRO A 374 23.03 -29.34 1.05
C PRO A 374 23.77 -28.26 0.23
N ARG A 375 24.65 -27.51 0.91
CA ARG A 375 25.42 -26.39 0.37
C ARG A 375 26.40 -26.79 -0.73
#